data_AF-A0A9D4P7F9-F1
#
_entry.id   AF-A0A9D4P7F9-F1
#
_cell.length_a   1.000
_cell.length_b   1.000
_cell.length_c   1.000
_cell.angle_alpha   90.00
_cell.angle_beta   90.00
_cell.angle_gamma   90.00
#
_symmetry.space_group_name_H-M   'P 1'
#
loop_
_entity.id
_entity.type
_entity.pdbx_description
1 polymer ?
#
loop_
_entity_poly.entity_id
_entity_poly.type
_entity_poly.pdbx_seq_one_letter_code
_entity_poly.pdbx_strand_id
1 'polypeptide(L)'
;MLKLLFGTNEESMVTSRQVLNVFVKMLEVLKSSFGQRARSTSTTSRLRDTMDNAAQAGISMIQGYVKSVLATDKQCIKRSICEGASNAARESRELGNLIAQVGGYATSYMLENQRSLPFGASFEAIRIGRNGADCRKAYKCHEEL
;
A
#
# COMPACT_ATOMS: atom_id res chain seq x y z
N MET A 1 -36.75 28.74 -7.89
CA MET A 1 -37.25 28.37 -9.23
C MET A 1 -36.67 27.00 -9.54
N LEU A 2 -37.54 26.00 -9.65
CA LEU A 2 -37.26 24.57 -9.62
C LEU A 2 -37.39 24.01 -11.04
N LYS A 3 -36.50 23.09 -11.44
CA LYS A 3 -36.61 22.12 -12.55
C LYS A 3 -36.72 22.63 -14.00
N LEU A 4 -35.83 22.07 -14.85
CA LEU A 4 -35.88 21.75 -16.29
C LEU A 4 -34.41 21.85 -16.78
N LEU A 5 -33.70 20.84 -17.31
CA LEU A 5 -34.09 19.68 -18.10
C LEU A 5 -33.08 18.54 -17.94
N PHE A 6 -33.57 17.38 -17.51
CA PHE A 6 -32.99 16.08 -17.86
C PHE A 6 -33.46 15.73 -19.28
N GLY A 7 -32.53 15.29 -20.13
CA GLY A 7 -32.75 14.80 -21.50
C GLY A 7 -31.70 15.41 -22.43
N THR A 8 -30.59 14.74 -22.72
CA THR A 8 -30.51 13.61 -23.66
C THR A 8 -29.56 12.50 -23.17
N ASN A 9 -30.12 11.37 -22.72
CA ASN A 9 -29.36 10.21 -22.20
C ASN A 9 -29.00 9.16 -23.27
N GLU A 10 -29.26 9.39 -24.55
CA GLU A 10 -29.08 8.34 -25.58
C GLU A 10 -27.73 8.41 -26.33
N GLU A 11 -27.15 9.59 -26.58
CA GLU A 11 -25.83 9.68 -27.24
C GLU A 11 -24.63 9.43 -26.31
N SER A 12 -24.76 9.74 -25.02
CA SER A 12 -23.66 9.55 -24.05
C SER A 12 -23.46 8.09 -23.66
N MET A 13 -24.50 7.25 -23.72
CA MET A 13 -24.42 5.85 -23.32
C MET A 13 -23.79 4.95 -24.39
N VAL A 14 -23.96 5.29 -25.67
CA VAL A 14 -23.33 4.56 -26.80
C VAL A 14 -21.81 4.79 -26.82
N THR A 15 -21.39 6.05 -26.68
CA THR A 15 -19.97 6.42 -26.57
C THR A 15 -19.32 5.85 -25.32
N SER A 16 -20.01 5.87 -24.17
CA SER A 16 -19.51 5.28 -22.93
C SER A 16 -19.37 3.75 -23.03
N ARG A 17 -20.32 3.05 -23.65
CA ARG A 17 -20.23 1.59 -23.86
C ARG A 17 -19.11 1.22 -24.82
N GLN A 18 -18.91 1.99 -25.90
CA GLN A 18 -17.79 1.77 -26.82
C GLN A 18 -16.44 2.00 -26.15
N VAL A 19 -16.30 3.09 -25.40
CA VAL A 19 -15.07 3.41 -24.66
C VAL A 19 -14.79 2.36 -23.58
N LEU A 20 -15.80 1.94 -22.80
CA LEU A 20 -15.67 0.86 -21.82
C LEU A 20 -15.26 -0.47 -22.47
N ASN A 21 -15.83 -0.80 -23.64
CA ASN A 21 -15.47 -2.02 -24.37
C ASN A 21 -14.00 -1.98 -24.86
N VAL A 22 -13.50 -0.81 -25.25
CA VAL A 22 -12.08 -0.63 -25.59
C VAL A 22 -11.19 -0.82 -24.34
N PHE A 23 -11.56 -0.26 -23.20
CA PHE A 23 -10.82 -0.46 -21.94
C PHE A 23 -10.82 -1.92 -21.48
N VAL A 24 -11.96 -2.62 -21.56
CA VAL A 24 -12.06 -4.05 -21.24
C VAL A 24 -11.18 -4.88 -22.17
N LYS A 25 -11.21 -4.61 -23.48
CA LYS A 25 -10.32 -5.28 -24.45
C LYS A 25 -8.84 -5.01 -24.18
N MET A 26 -8.47 -3.80 -23.75
CA MET A 26 -7.09 -3.50 -23.37
C MET A 26 -6.67 -4.26 -22.11
N LEU A 27 -7.55 -4.39 -21.11
CA LEU A 27 -7.31 -5.20 -19.92
C LEU A 27 -7.18 -6.70 -20.26
N GLU A 28 -7.98 -7.21 -21.18
CA GLU A 28 -7.87 -8.59 -21.68
C GLU A 28 -6.57 -8.83 -22.45
N VAL A 29 -6.14 -7.87 -23.27
CA VAL A 29 -4.87 -7.94 -24.01
C VAL A 29 -3.67 -7.84 -23.06
N LEU A 30 -3.72 -6.97 -22.04
CA LEU A 30 -2.71 -6.89 -20.98
C LEU A 30 -2.64 -8.20 -20.19
N LYS A 31 -3.79 -8.77 -19.82
CA LYS A 31 -3.88 -10.07 -19.14
C LYS A 31 -3.35 -11.22 -20.00
N SER A 32 -3.64 -11.20 -21.30
CA SER A 32 -3.14 -12.19 -22.28
C SER A 32 -1.63 -12.10 -22.48
N SER A 33 -1.08 -10.89 -22.56
CA SER A 33 0.36 -10.63 -22.67
C SER A 33 1.12 -11.08 -21.42
N PHE A 34 0.57 -10.85 -20.22
CA PHE A 34 1.12 -11.39 -18.98
C PHE A 34 0.95 -12.92 -18.87
N GLY A 35 -0.16 -13.47 -19.37
CA GLY A 35 -0.48 -14.90 -19.28
C GLY A 35 0.38 -15.81 -20.16
N GLN A 36 0.87 -15.33 -21.31
CA GLN A 36 1.75 -16.14 -22.17
C GLN A 36 3.19 -16.24 -21.65
N ARG A 37 3.70 -15.23 -20.94
CA ARG A 37 5.02 -15.29 -20.28
C ARG A 37 5.04 -16.17 -19.01
N ALA A 38 3.88 -16.54 -18.48
CA ALA A 38 3.75 -17.36 -17.29
C ALA A 38 3.78 -18.88 -17.54
N ARG A 39 3.80 -19.33 -18.82
CA ARG A 39 3.84 -20.76 -19.21
C ARG A 39 5.25 -21.33 -19.36
N SER A 40 6.20 -20.87 -18.55
CA SER A 40 7.51 -21.51 -18.38
C SER A 40 7.58 -22.12 -16.98
N THR A 41 7.56 -23.44 -16.90
CA THR A 41 7.16 -24.25 -15.72
C THR A 41 8.19 -24.32 -14.58
N SER A 42 8.98 -23.27 -14.37
CA SER A 42 9.84 -23.08 -13.19
C SER A 42 9.76 -21.66 -12.61
N THR A 43 9.16 -20.71 -13.33
CA THR A 43 8.91 -19.34 -12.87
C THR A 43 7.61 -19.21 -12.10
N THR A 44 6.61 -20.07 -12.30
CA THR A 44 5.29 -19.91 -11.65
C THR A 44 5.32 -20.14 -10.14
N SER A 45 6.11 -21.09 -9.63
CA SER A 45 6.27 -21.28 -8.18
C SER A 45 7.07 -20.14 -7.56
N ARG A 46 8.20 -19.74 -8.18
CA ARG A 46 8.98 -18.59 -7.74
C ARG A 46 8.18 -17.31 -7.75
N LEU A 47 7.35 -17.09 -8.78
CA LEU A 47 6.45 -15.94 -8.85
C LEU A 47 5.39 -16.00 -7.76
N ARG A 48 4.80 -17.17 -7.49
CA ARG A 48 3.84 -17.35 -6.40
C ARG A 48 4.49 -17.06 -5.04
N ASP A 49 5.64 -17.66 -4.77
CA ASP A 49 6.41 -17.43 -3.54
C ASP A 49 6.78 -15.95 -3.41
N THR A 50 7.16 -15.29 -4.51
CA THR A 50 7.46 -13.84 -4.58
C THR A 50 6.24 -12.97 -4.32
N MET A 51 5.06 -13.36 -4.82
CA MET A 51 3.80 -12.66 -4.60
C MET A 51 3.29 -12.83 -3.17
N ASP A 52 3.40 -14.03 -2.59
CA ASP A 52 3.01 -14.32 -1.20
C ASP A 52 3.89 -13.52 -0.23
N ASN A 53 5.19 -13.50 -0.49
CA ASN A 53 6.20 -12.67 0.17
C ASN A 53 5.88 -11.17 0.12
N ALA A 54 5.51 -10.66 -1.06
CA ALA A 54 5.10 -9.26 -1.24
C ALA A 54 3.77 -8.96 -0.51
N ALA A 55 2.80 -9.86 -0.57
CA ALA A 55 1.54 -9.72 0.14
C ALA A 55 1.76 -9.64 1.66
N GLN A 56 2.65 -10.47 2.18
CA GLN A 56 3.00 -10.46 3.61
C GLN A 56 3.64 -9.13 4.02
N ALA A 57 4.61 -8.63 3.24
CA ALA A 57 5.22 -7.33 3.49
C ALA A 57 4.19 -6.18 3.43
N GLY A 58 3.22 -6.26 2.52
CA GLY A 58 2.11 -5.32 2.45
C GLY A 58 1.22 -5.36 3.69
N ILE A 59 0.89 -6.56 4.17
CA ILE A 59 0.12 -6.76 5.41
C ILE A 59 0.88 -6.17 6.60
N SER A 60 2.18 -6.41 6.72
CA SER A 60 3.03 -5.85 7.78
C SER A 60 2.99 -4.32 7.84
N MET A 61 3.04 -3.65 6.67
CA MET A 61 2.90 -2.20 6.59
C MET A 61 1.50 -1.73 7.03
N ILE A 62 0.45 -2.39 6.55
CA ILE A 62 -0.94 -2.06 6.91
C ILE A 62 -1.15 -2.24 8.42
N GLN A 63 -0.65 -3.31 9.01
CA GLN A 63 -0.72 -3.54 10.45
C GLN A 63 -0.02 -2.43 11.24
N GLY A 64 1.17 -2.00 10.80
CA GLY A 64 1.88 -0.87 11.39
C GLY A 64 1.08 0.44 11.32
N TYR A 65 0.41 0.69 10.20
CA TYR A 65 -0.49 1.84 10.04
C TYR A 65 -1.76 1.74 10.91
N VAL A 66 -2.44 0.60 10.96
CA VAL A 66 -3.63 0.44 11.81
C VAL A 66 -3.28 0.66 13.28
N LYS A 67 -2.17 0.07 13.76
CA LYS A 67 -1.67 0.30 15.12
C LYS A 67 -1.28 1.76 15.37
N SER A 68 -0.84 2.48 14.35
CA SER A 68 -0.50 3.89 14.48
C SER A 68 -1.73 4.78 14.54
N VAL A 69 -2.81 4.44 13.83
CA VAL A 69 -4.10 5.14 13.93
C VAL A 69 -4.77 4.91 15.28
N LEU A 70 -4.60 3.72 15.88
CA LEU A 70 -5.13 3.39 17.21
C LEU A 70 -4.31 4.01 18.35
N ALA A 71 -3.07 4.43 18.09
CA ALA A 71 -2.20 5.03 19.09
C ALA A 71 -2.49 6.52 19.26
N THR A 72 -2.58 6.96 20.52
CA THR A 72 -2.78 8.37 20.89
C THR A 72 -1.46 9.12 21.05
N ASP A 73 -0.40 8.44 21.52
CA ASP A 73 0.93 9.04 21.70
C ASP A 73 1.75 8.97 20.40
N LYS A 74 2.36 10.11 20.02
CA LYS A 74 3.25 10.25 18.88
C LYS A 74 4.42 9.24 18.88
N GLN A 75 4.94 8.86 20.03
CA GLN A 75 6.00 7.85 20.16
C GLN A 75 5.47 6.44 19.87
N CYS A 76 4.25 6.13 20.29
CA CYS A 76 3.57 4.89 19.95
C CYS A 76 3.24 4.81 18.46
N ILE A 77 2.80 5.92 17.85
CA ILE A 77 2.60 6.03 16.39
C ILE A 77 3.91 5.72 15.65
N LYS A 78 5.02 6.37 16.04
CA LYS A 78 6.35 6.15 15.45
C LYS A 78 6.83 4.71 15.61
N ARG A 79 6.60 4.11 16.79
CA ARG A 79 6.94 2.73 17.06
C ARG A 79 6.17 1.77 16.15
N SER A 80 4.85 1.93 16.05
CA SER A 80 3.97 1.07 15.25
C SER A 80 4.34 1.06 13.77
N ILE A 81 4.59 2.24 13.18
CA ILE A 81 5.00 2.31 11.76
C ILE A 81 6.44 1.84 11.54
N CYS A 82 7.33 2.04 12.51
CA CYS A 82 8.70 1.50 12.47
C CYS A 82 8.67 -0.03 12.50
N GLU A 83 7.89 -0.63 13.40
CA GLU A 83 7.74 -2.09 13.51
C GLU A 83 7.14 -2.68 12.23
N GLY A 84 6.11 -2.05 11.66
CA GLY A 84 5.53 -2.46 10.38
C GLY A 84 6.54 -2.44 9.23
N ALA A 85 7.34 -1.37 9.13
CA ALA A 85 8.39 -1.25 8.12
C ALA A 85 9.53 -2.26 8.31
N SER A 86 9.91 -2.54 9.56
CA SER A 86 10.92 -3.54 9.88
C SER A 86 10.44 -4.95 9.49
N ASN A 87 9.19 -5.29 9.82
CA ASN A 87 8.61 -6.57 9.45
C ASN A 87 8.52 -6.72 7.92
N ALA A 88 8.01 -5.71 7.24
CA ALA A 88 7.91 -5.70 5.78
C ALA A 88 9.29 -5.85 5.09
N ALA A 89 10.32 -5.17 5.60
CA ALA A 89 11.68 -5.30 5.07
C ALA A 89 12.31 -6.68 5.33
N ARG A 90 11.94 -7.35 6.44
CA ARG A 90 12.45 -8.69 6.79
C ARG A 90 11.77 -9.81 6.01
N GLU A 91 10.50 -9.67 5.66
CA GLU A 91 9.70 -10.70 4.99
C GLU A 91 10.15 -10.98 3.56
N SER A 92 10.80 -10.02 2.89
CA SER A 92 11.20 -10.19 1.50
C SER A 92 12.37 -9.29 1.15
N ARG A 93 13.60 -9.80 1.25
CA ARG A 93 14.87 -9.05 1.01
C ARG A 93 14.73 -7.81 0.11
N GLU A 94 14.44 -8.01 -1.17
CA GLU A 94 14.40 -6.92 -2.16
C GLU A 94 13.01 -6.28 -2.29
N LEU A 95 11.96 -7.10 -2.43
CA LEU A 95 10.59 -6.62 -2.62
C LEU A 95 9.97 -6.01 -1.37
N GLY A 96 10.26 -6.57 -0.20
CA GLY A 96 9.82 -6.08 1.09
C GLY A 96 10.43 -4.72 1.41
N ASN A 97 11.68 -4.48 1.01
CA ASN A 97 12.30 -3.15 1.11
C ASN A 97 11.63 -2.12 0.19
N LEU A 98 11.25 -2.54 -1.03
CA LEU A 98 10.50 -1.70 -1.97
C LEU A 98 9.09 -1.38 -1.42
N ILE A 99 8.39 -2.39 -0.90
CA ILE A 99 7.05 -2.26 -0.32
C ILE A 99 7.10 -1.39 0.94
N ALA A 100 8.10 -1.58 1.80
CA ALA A 100 8.30 -0.73 2.97
C ALA A 100 8.61 0.72 2.57
N GLN A 101 9.29 0.96 1.44
CA GLN A 101 9.56 2.30 0.95
C GLN A 101 8.30 2.98 0.40
N VAL A 102 7.58 2.31 -0.52
CA VAL A 102 6.36 2.85 -1.15
C VAL A 102 5.24 2.95 -0.13
N GLY A 103 5.00 1.89 0.63
CA GLY A 103 4.06 1.87 1.74
C GLY A 103 4.44 2.89 2.80
N GLY A 104 5.74 3.09 3.05
CA GLY A 104 6.23 4.07 4.01
C GLY A 104 5.89 5.50 3.62
N TYR A 105 6.07 5.84 2.35
CA TYR A 105 5.65 7.12 1.80
C TYR A 105 4.13 7.32 1.93
N ALA A 106 3.35 6.32 1.52
CA ALA A 106 1.89 6.38 1.59
C ALA A 106 1.40 6.53 3.04
N THR A 107 1.90 5.73 3.97
CA THR A 107 1.60 5.82 5.41
C THR A 107 1.97 7.19 5.96
N SER A 108 3.12 7.74 5.58
CA SER A 108 3.57 9.05 6.07
C SER A 108 2.67 10.18 5.57
N TYR A 109 2.25 10.13 4.30
CA TYR A 109 1.30 11.08 3.72
C TYR A 109 -0.08 10.99 4.39
N MET A 110 -0.59 9.78 4.62
CA MET A 110 -1.89 9.57 5.29
C MET A 110 -1.87 10.09 6.73
N LEU A 111 -0.80 9.82 7.49
CA LEU A 111 -0.65 10.30 8.87
C LEU A 111 -0.51 11.82 8.97
N GLU A 112 0.15 12.45 8.00
CA GLU A 112 0.22 13.91 7.91
C GLU A 112 -1.14 14.51 7.59
N ASN A 113 -1.87 13.93 6.65
CA ASN A 113 -3.23 14.35 6.32
C ASN A 113 -4.20 14.21 7.51
N GLN A 114 -4.01 13.19 8.35
CA GLN A 114 -4.74 12.98 9.60
C GLN A 114 -4.23 13.84 10.77
N ARG A 115 -3.23 14.71 10.54
CA ARG A 115 -2.58 15.56 11.56
C ARG A 115 -2.04 14.78 12.78
N SER A 116 -1.77 13.49 12.61
CA SER A 116 -1.31 12.62 13.69
C SER A 116 0.21 12.73 13.87
N LEU A 117 0.95 12.76 12.76
CA LEU A 117 2.41 12.92 12.77
C LEU A 117 2.86 13.70 11.51
N PRO A 118 3.85 14.61 11.60
CA PRO A 118 4.41 15.26 10.41
C PRO A 118 5.09 14.23 9.50
N PHE A 119 5.03 14.44 8.18
CA PHE A 119 5.57 13.49 7.19
C PHE A 119 7.04 13.13 7.47
N GLY A 120 7.89 14.13 7.74
CA GLY A 120 9.31 13.88 8.01
C GLY A 120 9.54 12.98 9.22
N ALA A 121 8.70 13.09 10.26
CA ALA A 121 8.83 12.29 11.47
C ALA A 121 8.33 10.85 11.27
N SER A 122 7.28 10.65 10.45
CA SER A 122 6.74 9.32 10.16
C SER A 122 7.61 8.58 9.16
N PHE A 123 8.04 9.27 8.11
CA PHE A 123 8.92 8.70 7.09
C PHE A 123 10.28 8.30 7.66
N GLU A 124 10.82 9.10 8.57
CA GLU A 124 12.08 8.77 9.26
C GLU A 124 11.94 7.53 10.16
N ALA A 125 10.84 7.41 10.91
CA ALA A 125 10.57 6.22 11.72
C ALA A 125 10.47 4.94 10.86
N ILE A 126 9.83 5.06 9.70
CA ILE A 126 9.73 3.97 8.72
C ILE A 126 11.10 3.65 8.12
N ARG A 127 11.91 4.65 7.79
CA ARG A 127 13.29 4.47 7.30
C ARG A 127 14.15 3.72 8.31
N ILE A 128 14.05 4.07 9.59
CA ILE A 128 14.76 3.41 10.69
C ILE A 128 14.34 1.93 10.79
N GLY A 129 13.04 1.65 10.77
CA GLY A 129 12.51 0.28 10.80
C GLY A 129 12.99 -0.56 9.62
N ARG A 130 12.91 0.00 8.41
CA ARG A 130 13.35 -0.63 7.16
C ARG A 130 14.84 -0.98 7.15
N ASN A 131 15.67 -0.19 7.83
CA ASN A 131 17.10 -0.45 8.00
C ASN A 131 17.40 -1.54 9.06
N GLY A 132 16.38 -2.12 9.70
CA GLY A 132 16.54 -3.20 10.67
C GLY A 132 16.86 -2.74 12.09
N ALA A 133 16.61 -1.47 12.43
CA ALA A 133 16.79 -0.99 13.79
C ALA A 133 15.73 -1.53 14.76
N ASP A 134 16.07 -1.58 16.04
CA ASP A 134 15.15 -1.98 17.11
C ASP A 134 14.18 -0.84 17.44
N CYS A 135 12.98 -0.90 16.85
CA CYS A 135 11.94 0.12 16.99
C CYS A 135 11.48 0.35 18.44
N ARG A 136 11.57 -0.65 19.32
CA ARG A 136 11.20 -0.50 20.74
C ARG A 136 12.24 0.32 21.51
N LYS A 137 13.51 0.19 21.12
CA LYS A 137 14.61 1.00 21.68
C LYS A 137 14.59 2.42 21.10
N ALA A 138 14.27 2.55 19.81
CA ALA A 138 14.20 3.85 19.15
C ALA A 138 13.02 4.72 19.66
N TYR A 139 11.89 4.10 19.98
CA TYR A 139 10.67 4.79 20.40
C TYR A 139 10.09 4.17 21.66
N LYS A 140 10.26 4.87 22.79
CA LYS A 140 9.64 4.48 24.06
C LYS A 140 8.18 4.88 24.03
N CYS A 141 7.32 3.86 23.99
CA CYS A 141 5.87 4.00 24.02
C CYS A 141 5.37 3.46 25.36
N HIS A 142 4.61 4.28 26.08
CA HIS A 142 3.82 3.84 27.22
C HIS A 142 2.39 3.61 26.69
N GLU A 143 2.02 2.34 26.50
CA GLU A 143 0.63 1.97 26.24
C GLU A 143 -0.14 2.19 27.55
N GLU A 144 -0.80 3.34 27.69
CA GLU A 144 -1.92 3.45 28.64
C GLU A 144 -3.07 2.67 28.02
N LEU A 145 -3.36 1.53 28.64
CA LEU A 145 -4.35 0.54 28.22
C LEU A 145 -5.72 0.90 28.79
#